data_AF-A0A498Q0E6-F1
#
_entry.id   AF-A0A498Q0E6-F1
#
_cell.length_a   1.000
_cell.length_b   1.000
_cell.length_c   1.000
_cell.angle_alpha   90.00
_cell.angle_beta   90.00
_cell.angle_gamma   90.00
#
_symmetry.space_group_name_H-M   'P 1'
#
loop_
_entity.id
_entity.type
_entity.pdbx_description
1 polymer ?
#
loop_
_entity_poly.entity_id
_entity_poly.type
_entity_poly.pdbx_seq_one_letter_code
_entity_poly.pdbx_strand_id
1 'polypeptide(L)'
;MIERVDGVVLSVADVRYALAAFAALLVDRTPTARLDQFIGQLRKSVSCASDNPATCRVDAREVGSQQDSAHTARYDLLDTGEAAAILGIGPNGVRDLVRRGKLPAHRVGGRLLLPALLVVERAERRAGKRS
;
A
#
# COMPACT_ATOMS: atom_id res chain seq x y z
N MET A 1 19.60 12.83 -8.78
CA MET A 1 20.45 11.64 -8.65
C MET A 1 19.68 10.65 -7.81
N ILE A 2 19.17 9.57 -8.39
CA ILE A 2 18.34 8.59 -7.69
C ILE A 2 19.30 7.52 -7.16
N GLU A 3 19.47 7.45 -5.84
CA GLU A 3 20.33 6.47 -5.19
C GLU A 3 19.74 5.07 -5.40
N ARG A 4 20.55 4.12 -5.87
CA ARG A 4 20.12 2.73 -6.04
C ARG A 4 20.00 2.11 -4.66
N VAL A 5 18.77 1.91 -4.22
CA VAL A 5 18.50 1.12 -3.02
C VAL A 5 18.65 -0.35 -3.38
N ASP A 6 19.61 -1.03 -2.74
CA ASP A 6 19.78 -2.48 -2.85
C ASP A 6 18.96 -3.15 -1.75
N GLY A 7 17.91 -3.88 -2.14
CA GLY A 7 16.95 -4.43 -1.19
C GLY A 7 16.01 -5.46 -1.80
N VAL A 8 15.60 -6.41 -0.96
CA VAL A 8 14.60 -7.44 -1.30
C VAL A 8 13.26 -7.04 -0.68
N VAL A 9 12.21 -6.99 -1.49
CA VAL A 9 10.84 -6.70 -1.03
C VAL A 9 10.24 -7.99 -0.49
N LEU A 10 9.85 -7.98 0.79
CA LEU A 10 9.16 -9.09 1.46
C LEU A 10 7.72 -8.70 1.74
N SER A 11 6.78 -9.64 1.56
CA SER A 11 5.40 -9.42 1.96
C SER A 11 5.24 -9.51 3.48
N VAL A 12 4.12 -9.00 4.02
CA VAL A 12 3.82 -9.12 5.46
C VAL A 12 3.75 -10.60 5.89
N ALA A 13 3.26 -11.48 5.01
CA ALA A 13 3.25 -12.92 5.27
C ALA A 13 4.68 -13.50 5.36
N ASP A 14 5.57 -13.08 4.45
CA ASP A 14 6.97 -13.54 4.43
C ASP A 14 7.72 -13.05 5.67
N VAL A 15 7.47 -11.80 6.11
CA VAL A 15 8.10 -11.27 7.32
C VAL A 15 7.61 -12.00 8.57
N ARG A 16 6.31 -12.30 8.67
CA ARG A 16 5.77 -13.13 9.77
C ARG A 16 6.39 -14.52 9.77
N TYR A 17 6.55 -15.13 8.61
CA TYR A 17 7.22 -16.42 8.46
C TYR A 17 8.68 -16.35 8.91
N ALA A 18 9.43 -15.32 8.48
CA ALA A 18 10.81 -15.13 8.89
C ALA A 18 10.95 -14.93 10.41
N LEU A 19 10.06 -14.15 11.03
CA LEU A 19 10.05 -13.95 12.48
C LEU A 19 9.79 -15.25 13.24
N ALA A 20 8.87 -16.10 12.76
CA ALA A 20 8.63 -17.41 13.34
C ALA A 20 9.86 -18.33 13.20
N ALA A 21 10.53 -18.30 12.04
CA ALA A 21 11.75 -19.06 11.82
C ALA A 21 12.89 -18.60 12.74
N PHE A 22 13.10 -17.29 12.91
CA PHE A 22 14.09 -16.77 13.86
C PHE A 22 13.77 -17.15 15.30
N ALA A 23 12.50 -17.10 15.70
CA ALA A 23 12.09 -17.54 17.03
C ALA A 23 12.44 -19.01 17.28
N ALA A 24 12.20 -19.89 16.30
CA ALA A 24 12.55 -21.31 16.39
C ALA A 24 14.08 -21.55 16.41
N LEU A 25 14.85 -20.78 15.63
CA LEU A 25 16.32 -20.91 15.56
C LEU A 25 17.04 -20.38 16.80
N LEU A 26 16.43 -19.42 17.51
CA LEU A 26 17.02 -18.76 18.67
C LEU A 26 16.62 -19.41 20.00
N VAL A 27 15.89 -20.54 19.99
CA VAL A 27 15.50 -21.26 21.21
C VAL A 27 16.71 -21.59 22.10
N ASP A 28 17.80 -22.05 21.49
CA ASP A 28 19.01 -22.47 22.21
C ASP A 28 20.21 -21.52 22.00
N ARG A 29 19.99 -20.34 21.41
CA ARG A 29 21.08 -19.44 21.00
C ARG A 29 20.77 -18.00 21.34
N THR A 30 21.78 -17.30 21.85
CA THR A 30 21.72 -15.85 22.00
C THR A 30 21.98 -15.18 20.65
N PRO A 31 21.05 -14.33 20.16
CA PRO A 31 21.27 -13.60 18.92
C PRO A 31 22.40 -12.58 19.10
N THR A 32 23.11 -12.28 18.02
CA THR A 32 24.04 -11.15 18.00
C THR A 32 23.26 -9.84 18.05
N ALA A 33 23.85 -8.78 18.60
CA ALA A 33 23.20 -7.47 18.72
C ALA A 33 22.62 -6.95 17.39
N ARG A 34 23.30 -7.24 16.27
CA ARG A 34 22.83 -6.90 14.92
C ARG A 34 21.58 -7.67 14.52
N LEU A 35 21.51 -8.96 14.83
CA LEU A 35 20.34 -9.78 14.53
C LEU A 35 19.16 -9.37 15.39
N ASP A 36 19.39 -9.05 16.65
CA ASP A 36 18.35 -8.61 17.56
C ASP A 36 17.74 -7.26 17.12
N GLN A 37 18.61 -6.31 16.72
CA GLN A 37 18.18 -5.06 16.10
C GLN A 37 17.37 -5.30 14.82
N PHE A 38 17.80 -6.23 13.96
CA PHE A 38 17.10 -6.58 12.73
C PHE A 38 15.72 -7.21 13.00
N ILE A 39 15.62 -8.14 13.95
CA ILE A 39 14.35 -8.73 14.38
C ILE A 39 13.43 -7.66 14.96
N GLY A 40 13.97 -6.72 15.75
CA GLY A 40 13.24 -5.57 16.26
C GLY A 40 12.68 -4.68 15.14
N GLN A 41 13.46 -4.41 14.10
CA GLN A 41 13.01 -3.64 12.93
C GLN A 41 11.92 -4.36 12.16
N LEU A 42 12.04 -5.68 11.96
CA LEU A 42 10.99 -6.49 11.31
C LEU A 42 9.69 -6.54 12.11
N ARG A 43 9.78 -6.67 13.45
CA ARG A 43 8.59 -6.61 14.31
C ARG A 43 7.91 -5.25 14.20
N LYS A 44 8.70 -4.17 14.27
CA LYS A 44 8.19 -2.80 14.12
C LYS A 44 7.51 -2.61 12.76
N SER A 45 8.12 -3.06 11.66
CA SER A 45 7.53 -2.91 10.33
C SER A 45 6.23 -3.70 10.16
N VAL A 46 6.13 -4.91 10.73
CA VAL A 46 4.87 -5.69 10.74
C VAL A 46 3.80 -5.03 11.60
N SER A 47 4.14 -4.50 12.77
CA SER A 47 3.17 -3.76 13.60
C SER A 47 2.67 -2.50 12.89
N CYS A 48 3.56 -1.70 12.31
CA CYS A 48 3.19 -0.53 11.50
C CYS A 48 2.33 -0.91 10.27
N ALA A 49 2.50 -2.12 9.72
CA ALA A 49 1.70 -2.61 8.60
C ALA A 49 0.37 -3.25 9.03
N SER A 50 0.26 -3.71 10.28
CA SER A 50 -0.91 -4.42 10.83
C SER A 50 -1.88 -3.49 11.56
N ASP A 51 -1.40 -2.38 12.14
CA ASP A 51 -2.20 -1.41 12.91
C ASP A 51 -2.83 -0.29 12.03
N ASN A 52 -3.13 -0.59 10.76
CA ASN A 52 -3.67 0.32 9.71
C ASN A 52 -2.57 1.04 8.88
N PRO A 53 -2.79 1.35 7.58
CA PRO A 53 -1.72 1.66 6.60
C PRO A 53 -1.17 3.09 6.68
N ALA A 54 -1.28 3.74 7.84
CA ALA A 54 -0.86 5.11 8.03
C ALA A 54 0.24 5.18 9.09
N THR A 55 1.47 5.28 8.58
CA THR A 55 2.45 6.24 9.09
C THR A 55 3.18 5.85 10.38
N CYS A 56 4.20 5.00 10.25
CA CYS A 56 5.34 5.06 11.16
C CYS A 56 6.26 6.23 10.77
N ARG A 57 5.93 7.40 11.32
CA ARG A 57 6.77 8.61 11.33
C ARG A 57 8.16 8.28 11.88
N VAL A 58 9.19 8.67 11.13
CA VAL A 58 10.54 8.95 11.66
C VAL A 58 10.80 10.42 11.34
N ASP A 59 11.11 11.18 12.37
CA ASP A 59 11.33 12.62 12.33
C ASP A 59 12.42 13.01 11.33
N ALA A 60 12.03 13.80 10.34
CA ALA A 60 12.92 14.69 9.61
C ALA A 60 12.14 15.99 9.33
N ARG A 61 12.79 17.11 9.67
CA ARG A 61 12.27 18.48 9.68
C ARG A 61 11.27 18.82 8.55
N GLU A 62 10.17 19.40 9.00
CA GLU A 62 9.15 20.16 8.29
C GLU A 62 9.64 20.91 7.03
N VAL A 63 9.23 20.45 5.83
CA VAL A 63 8.94 21.31 4.66
C VAL A 63 7.89 20.61 3.78
N GLY A 64 6.69 21.22 3.68
CA GLY A 64 5.78 21.08 2.54
C GLY A 64 4.88 19.84 2.51
N SER A 65 3.57 20.06 2.72
CA SER A 65 2.43 19.23 2.28
C SER A 65 2.76 18.22 1.17
N GLN A 66 3.13 16.99 1.55
CA GLN A 66 3.26 15.88 0.62
C GLN A 66 2.05 14.98 0.82
N GLN A 67 1.11 15.07 -0.11
CA GLN A 67 -0.09 14.24 -0.16
C GLN A 67 0.33 12.77 -0.08
N ASP A 68 -0.30 12.05 0.86
CA ASP A 68 -0.07 10.65 1.19
C ASP A 68 0.27 9.81 -0.05
N SER A 69 1.52 9.36 -0.10
CA SER A 69 1.91 8.21 -0.91
C SER A 69 1.36 6.96 -0.23
N ALA A 70 0.03 6.80 -0.26
CA ALA A 70 -0.63 5.55 0.10
C ALA A 70 -0.06 4.46 -0.81
N HIS A 71 0.58 3.46 -0.19
CA HIS A 71 1.09 2.25 -0.81
C HIS A 71 0.00 1.62 -1.68
N THR A 72 -0.05 2.00 -2.94
CA THR A 72 -0.82 1.30 -3.96
C THR A 72 0.05 0.12 -4.36
N ALA A 73 -0.20 -1.04 -3.74
CA ALA A 73 0.46 -2.26 -4.19
C ALA A 73 0.17 -2.40 -5.69
N ARG A 74 1.15 -2.89 -6.47
CA ARG A 74 1.01 -3.05 -7.93
C ARG A 74 -0.20 -3.92 -8.33
N TYR A 75 -0.76 -4.68 -7.38
CA TYR A 75 -1.94 -5.53 -7.51
C TYR A 75 -3.26 -4.84 -7.07
N ASP A 76 -3.21 -3.62 -6.55
CA ASP A 76 -4.38 -2.80 -6.17
C ASP A 76 -4.77 -1.79 -7.26
N LEU A 77 -4.34 -2.02 -8.50
CA LEU A 77 -4.61 -1.14 -9.63
C LEU A 77 -5.64 -1.80 -10.55
N LEU A 78 -6.81 -1.18 -10.65
CA LEU A 78 -7.88 -1.59 -11.53
C LEU A 78 -7.75 -0.92 -12.88
N ASP A 79 -8.07 -1.63 -13.94
CA ASP A 79 -8.32 -0.99 -15.22
C ASP A 79 -9.68 -0.27 -15.25
N THR A 80 -9.93 0.48 -16.33
CA THR A 80 -11.19 1.21 -16.50
C THR A 80 -12.43 0.33 -16.61
N GLY A 81 -12.29 -0.92 -17.05
CA GLY A 81 -13.36 -1.91 -17.16
C GLY A 81 -13.72 -2.50 -15.80
N GLU A 82 -12.72 -2.90 -15.04
CA GLU A 82 -12.87 -3.39 -13.66
C GLU A 82 -13.47 -2.31 -12.75
N ALA A 83 -12.96 -1.06 -12.84
CA ALA A 83 -13.52 0.05 -12.08
C ALA A 83 -14.97 0.38 -12.47
N ALA A 84 -15.31 0.21 -13.75
CA ALA A 84 -16.67 0.39 -14.26
C ALA A 84 -17.65 -0.63 -13.67
N ALA A 85 -17.25 -1.90 -13.60
CA ALA A 85 -18.04 -2.97 -13.00
C ALA A 85 -18.34 -2.70 -11.51
N ILE A 86 -17.33 -2.28 -10.75
CA ILE A 86 -17.48 -1.99 -9.30
C ILE A 86 -18.36 -0.77 -9.06
N LEU A 87 -18.21 0.29 -9.86
CA LEU A 87 -19.00 1.53 -9.71
C LEU A 87 -20.41 1.43 -10.31
N GLY A 88 -20.72 0.36 -11.02
CA GLY A 88 -21.96 0.18 -11.77
C GLY A 88 -22.17 1.26 -12.83
N ILE A 89 -21.11 1.68 -13.53
CA ILE A 89 -21.14 2.68 -14.61
C ILE A 89 -20.41 2.16 -15.85
N GLY A 90 -20.56 2.85 -16.99
CA GLY A 90 -19.78 2.53 -18.18
C GLY A 90 -18.32 3.03 -18.09
N PRO A 91 -17.36 2.43 -18.83
CA PRO A 91 -15.96 2.86 -18.88
C PRO A 91 -15.75 4.32 -19.28
N ASN A 92 -16.63 4.86 -20.14
CA ASN A 92 -16.63 6.28 -20.51
C ASN A 92 -16.96 7.19 -19.31
N GLY A 93 -17.82 6.73 -18.40
CA GLY A 93 -18.13 7.43 -17.15
C GLY A 93 -16.93 7.43 -16.19
N VAL A 94 -16.19 6.32 -16.12
CA VAL A 94 -14.92 6.26 -15.35
C VAL A 94 -13.92 7.27 -15.91
N ARG A 95 -13.75 7.31 -17.24
CA ARG A 95 -12.84 8.26 -17.90
C ARG A 95 -13.25 9.71 -17.66
N ASP A 96 -14.55 10.02 -17.64
CA ASP A 96 -15.05 11.35 -17.33
C ASP A 96 -14.80 11.73 -15.86
N LEU A 97 -14.94 10.80 -14.92
CA LEU A 97 -14.60 11.04 -13.50
C LEU A 97 -13.12 11.35 -13.29
N VAL A 98 -12.25 10.62 -13.98
CA VAL A 98 -10.80 10.89 -13.95
C VAL A 98 -10.49 12.24 -14.60
N ARG A 99 -11.08 12.53 -15.76
CA ARG A 99 -10.90 13.82 -16.46
C ARG A 99 -11.33 15.01 -15.61
N ARG A 100 -12.40 14.86 -14.81
CA ARG A 100 -12.89 15.89 -13.88
C ARG A 100 -12.12 15.92 -12.55
N GLY A 101 -11.09 15.10 -12.37
CA GLY A 101 -10.30 15.03 -11.13
C GLY A 101 -11.09 14.51 -9.92
N LYS A 102 -12.21 13.80 -10.13
CA LYS A 102 -13.04 13.24 -9.05
C LYS A 102 -12.60 11.85 -8.61
N LEU A 103 -11.68 11.24 -9.35
CA LEU A 103 -11.09 9.94 -9.06
C LEU A 103 -9.63 9.98 -9.53
N PRO A 104 -8.64 9.77 -8.63
CA PRO A 104 -7.25 9.76 -9.03
C PRO A 104 -6.95 8.50 -9.86
N ALA A 105 -6.06 8.66 -10.84
CA ALA A 105 -5.67 7.58 -11.73
C ALA A 105 -4.19 7.73 -12.12
N HIS A 106 -3.55 6.60 -12.39
CA HIS A 106 -2.19 6.49 -12.87
C HIS A 106 -2.19 6.11 -14.35
N ARG A 107 -1.36 6.78 -15.14
CA ARG A 107 -1.08 6.36 -16.52
C ARG A 107 0.18 5.51 -16.55
N VAL A 108 0.05 4.26 -16.98
CA VAL A 108 1.16 3.32 -17.12
C VAL A 108 1.05 2.65 -18.48
N GLY A 109 2.06 2.81 -19.35
CA GLY A 109 2.11 2.15 -20.67
C GLY A 109 0.90 2.44 -21.56
N GLY A 110 0.38 3.68 -21.55
CA GLY A 110 -0.80 4.08 -22.32
C GLY A 110 -2.15 3.66 -21.72
N ARG A 111 -2.15 2.84 -20.66
CA ARG A 111 -3.35 2.41 -19.94
C ARG A 111 -3.65 3.33 -18.77
N LEU A 112 -4.93 3.46 -18.44
CA LEU A 112 -5.41 4.20 -17.29
C LEU A 112 -5.71 3.20 -16.18
N LEU A 113 -4.99 3.32 -15.07
CA LEU A 113 -5.10 2.46 -13.91
C LEU A 113 -5.63 3.27 -12.73
N LEU A 114 -6.53 2.68 -11.96
CA LEU A 114 -7.22 3.33 -10.86
C LEU A 114 -6.95 2.58 -9.55
N PRO A 115 -6.65 3.26 -8.43
CA PRO A 115 -6.49 2.59 -7.15
C PRO A 115 -7.80 1.93 -6.70
N ALA A 116 -7.76 0.62 -6.45
CA ALA A 116 -8.92 -0.21 -6.10
C ALA A 116 -9.66 0.32 -4.87
N LEU A 117 -8.91 0.69 -3.83
CA LEU A 117 -9.44 1.24 -2.58
C LEU A 117 -10.38 2.43 -2.81
N LEU A 118 -9.96 3.37 -3.66
CA LEU A 118 -10.72 4.60 -3.92
C LEU A 118 -11.94 4.37 -4.81
N VAL A 119 -11.89 3.35 -5.65
CA VAL A 119 -13.03 2.90 -6.46
C VAL A 119 -14.09 2.27 -5.54
N VAL A 120 -13.68 1.38 -4.63
CA VAL A 120 -14.57 0.70 -3.68
C VAL A 120 -15.20 1.70 -2.71
N GLU A 121 -14.41 2.57 -2.08
CA GLU A 121 -14.90 3.58 -1.14
C GLU A 121 -15.94 4.50 -1.80
N ARG A 122 -15.75 4.81 -3.09
CA ARG A 122 -16.72 5.59 -3.86
C ARG A 122 -18.00 4.80 -4.16
N ALA A 123 -17.89 3.51 -4.46
CA ALA A 123 -19.04 2.64 -4.67
C ALA A 123 -19.90 2.57 -3.41
N GLU A 124 -19.27 2.39 -2.24
CA GLU A 124 -19.91 2.39 -0.93
C GLU A 124 -20.62 3.72 -0.65
N ARG A 125 -19.94 4.86 -0.85
CA ARG A 125 -20.54 6.20 -0.71
C ARG A 125 -21.74 6.43 -1.64
N ARG A 126 -21.79 5.74 -2.78
CA ARG A 126 -22.92 5.83 -3.72
C ARG A 126 -24.08 4.93 -3.31
N ALA A 127 -23.80 3.73 -2.81
CA ALA A 127 -24.79 2.81 -2.28
C ALA A 127 -25.52 3.43 -1.07
N GLY A 128 -24.78 4.04 -0.15
CA GLY A 128 -25.36 4.71 1.03
C GLY A 128 -26.21 5.95 0.73
N LYS A 129 -26.14 6.53 -0.48
CA LYS A 129 -27.00 7.66 -0.91
C LYS A 129 -28.26 7.23 -1.66
N ARG A 130 -28.38 5.94 -1.97
CA ARG A 130 -29.53 5.36 -2.68
C ARG A 130 -30.50 4.62 -1.77
N SER A 131 -30.16 4.47 -0.48
CA SER A 131 -31.06 4.05 0.60
C SER A 131 -31.65 5.27 1.29
#